data_AF-A0A1Q6DNC8-F1
#
_entry.id   AF-A0A1Q6DNC8-F1
#
_cell.length_a   1.000
_cell.length_b   1.000
_cell.length_c   1.000
_cell.angle_alpha   90.00
_cell.angle_beta   90.00
_cell.angle_gamma   90.00
#
_symmetry.space_group_name_H-M   'P 1'
#
loop_
_entity.id
_entity.type
_entity.pdbx_description
1 polymer ?
#
loop_
_entity_poly.entity_id
_entity_poly.type
_entity_poly.pdbx_seq_one_letter_code
_entity_poly.pdbx_strand_id
1 'polypeptide(L)'
;MWGQGRGKKKDVAGRGVVVDMAKTAAGAAILPVGSVRPALRVGALTTPPPIPWGYRKLDPAKTARIAYENWYKKYCCYAVASAILDQLRDEIGGPYNNLPVEAFAFGQGGMAGWGAMCGTLTGAGLAMSFVAGKEGEEMVNDLIVWYGNAELPVFRPATPKAIICQVNAAGSPLCHISVGKWMKKEEVGMESAERKERCARVAADVAFQAVILLNKWADGDYEMRQDSRSQAHGIAGRRGCMQCDGSGVS
;
A
#
# COMPACT_ATOMS: atom_id res chain seq x y z
N MET A 1 5.93 25.20 22.50
CA MET A 1 7.13 25.46 23.33
C MET A 1 7.93 24.18 23.42
N TRP A 2 8.96 24.00 22.58
CA TRP A 2 9.86 22.84 22.60
C TRP A 2 11.24 23.32 23.04
N GLY A 3 11.71 22.87 24.21
CA GLY A 3 12.94 23.35 24.83
C GLY A 3 14.20 22.70 24.24
N GLN A 4 15.22 23.51 23.96
CA GLN A 4 16.56 23.03 23.64
C GLN A 4 17.26 22.50 24.90
N GLY A 5 17.60 21.21 24.94
CA GLY A 5 18.51 20.63 25.93
C GLY A 5 19.92 20.47 25.34
N ARG A 6 20.89 21.29 25.79
CA ARG A 6 22.30 21.14 25.39
C ARG A 6 22.93 19.91 26.08
N GLY A 7 23.76 19.18 25.36
CA GLY A 7 24.30 17.90 25.82
C GLY A 7 25.46 18.01 26.84
N LYS A 8 25.92 16.84 27.31
CA LYS A 8 27.22 16.63 27.93
C LYS A 8 27.88 15.38 27.33
N LYS A 9 29.08 15.53 26.79
CA LYS A 9 29.98 14.40 26.56
C LYS A 9 30.44 13.83 27.90
N LYS A 10 30.68 12.52 27.96
CA LYS A 10 31.68 11.92 28.86
C LYS A 10 32.46 10.87 28.08
N ASP A 11 33.76 10.91 28.24
CA ASP A 11 34.72 10.19 27.40
C ASP A 11 34.89 8.74 27.86
N VAL A 12 35.06 7.83 26.89
CA VAL A 12 35.36 6.42 27.17
C VAL A 12 36.88 6.25 27.18
N ALA A 13 37.44 5.98 28.36
CA ALA A 13 38.85 5.64 28.51
C ALA A 13 39.09 4.20 28.00
N GLY A 14 40.16 4.01 27.21
CA GLY A 14 40.33 2.80 26.40
C GLY A 14 41.21 1.70 26.98
N ARG A 15 41.03 0.51 26.41
CA ARG A 15 42.05 -0.53 26.16
C ARG A 15 41.68 -1.14 24.79
N GLY A 16 42.56 -1.38 23.83
CA GLY A 16 44.02 -1.30 23.87
C GLY A 16 44.60 -2.42 23.02
N VAL A 17 44.45 -2.34 21.69
CA VAL A 17 45.12 -3.22 20.73
C VAL A 17 45.65 -2.35 19.60
N VAL A 18 46.97 -2.34 19.44
CA VAL A 18 47.70 -1.46 18.52
C VAL A 18 48.70 -2.31 17.75
N VAL A 19 48.40 -2.46 16.46
CA VAL A 19 49.32 -2.41 15.31
C VAL A 19 50.27 -3.60 15.09
N ASP A 20 50.21 -4.17 13.88
CA ASP A 20 51.36 -4.03 12.98
C ASP A 20 50.94 -3.92 11.50
N MET A 21 51.30 -2.81 10.85
CA MET A 21 51.29 -2.69 9.40
C MET A 21 52.32 -1.63 9.00
N ALA A 22 53.46 -2.10 8.49
CA ALA A 22 54.64 -1.28 8.27
C ALA A 22 54.70 -0.70 6.85
N LYS A 23 54.85 0.63 6.77
CA LYS A 23 55.60 1.39 5.73
C LYS A 23 55.05 1.37 4.29
N THR A 24 55.21 2.40 3.43
CA THR A 24 55.42 3.86 3.54
C THR A 24 55.24 4.40 2.10
N ALA A 25 54.48 5.48 1.87
CA ALA A 25 54.75 6.46 0.79
C ALA A 25 53.84 7.69 0.91
N ALA A 26 54.41 8.88 0.72
CA ALA A 26 53.71 10.16 0.85
C ALA A 26 52.87 10.50 -0.40
N GLY A 27 51.77 11.24 -0.18
CA GLY A 27 50.89 11.72 -1.25
C GLY A 27 49.73 12.55 -0.72
N ALA A 28 50.01 13.67 -0.05
CA ALA A 28 48.96 14.54 0.49
C ALA A 28 48.34 15.42 -0.61
N ALA A 29 47.06 15.22 -0.91
CA ALA A 29 46.23 16.15 -1.68
C ALA A 29 44.91 16.41 -0.91
N ILE A 30 44.66 17.70 -0.66
CA ILE A 30 43.67 18.25 0.29
C ILE A 30 43.21 19.56 -0.35
N LEU A 31 41.93 19.87 -0.59
CA LEU A 31 40.62 19.22 -0.40
C LEU A 31 39.72 19.78 -1.56
N PRO A 32 38.36 19.81 -1.58
CA PRO A 32 37.29 19.14 -0.78
C PRO A 32 36.22 18.46 -1.66
N VAL A 33 35.67 17.30 -1.26
CA VAL A 33 34.49 16.74 -1.96
C VAL A 33 33.44 16.24 -0.98
N GLY A 34 32.30 16.96 -0.93
CA GLY A 34 31.11 16.51 -0.22
C GLY A 34 30.62 15.19 -0.80
N SER A 35 30.27 14.25 0.07
CA SER A 35 29.99 12.84 -0.21
C SER A 35 29.30 12.59 -1.55
N VAL A 36 30.08 12.21 -2.57
CA VAL A 36 29.54 11.81 -3.88
C VAL A 36 28.81 10.49 -3.71
N ARG A 37 27.51 10.57 -3.41
CA ARG A 37 26.60 9.47 -3.70
C ARG A 37 26.78 9.14 -5.18
N PRO A 38 27.06 7.88 -5.57
CA PRO A 38 27.14 7.54 -6.98
C PRO A 38 25.82 7.91 -7.62
N ALA A 39 25.85 8.88 -8.53
CA ALA A 39 24.68 9.26 -9.30
C ALA A 39 24.27 8.05 -10.12
N LEU A 40 23.12 7.46 -9.79
CA LEU A 40 22.55 6.35 -10.53
C LEU A 40 22.44 6.79 -11.99
N ARG A 41 23.23 6.17 -12.88
CA ARG A 41 23.06 6.35 -14.33
C ARG A 41 21.79 5.65 -14.74
N VAL A 42 20.69 6.37 -14.57
CA VAL A 42 19.38 6.07 -15.14
C VAL A 42 19.56 6.09 -16.66
N GLY A 43 19.52 4.91 -17.29
CA GLY A 43 19.41 4.80 -18.74
C GLY A 43 18.16 5.53 -19.23
N ALA A 44 18.17 6.00 -20.48
CA ALA A 44 17.12 6.89 -21.00
C ALA A 44 15.70 6.35 -20.72
N LEU A 45 15.02 6.96 -19.74
CA LEU A 45 13.65 6.61 -19.41
C LEU A 45 12.76 7.07 -20.55
N THR A 46 12.13 6.12 -21.24
CA THR A 46 10.92 6.42 -22.02
C THR A 46 9.89 6.98 -21.06
N THR A 47 9.45 8.23 -21.25
CA THR A 47 8.36 8.82 -20.47
C THR A 47 7.18 7.85 -20.44
N PRO A 48 6.68 7.44 -19.27
CA PRO A 48 5.50 6.57 -19.22
C PRO A 48 4.32 7.26 -19.92
N PRO A 49 3.49 6.53 -20.68
CA PRO A 49 2.25 7.09 -21.19
C PRO A 49 1.38 7.57 -20.02
N PRO A 50 0.53 8.59 -20.22
CA PRO A 50 -0.49 8.95 -19.24
C PRO A 50 -1.42 7.74 -18.99
N ILE A 51 -1.96 7.66 -17.78
CA ILE A 51 -3.05 6.71 -17.46
C ILE A 51 -4.34 7.13 -18.19
N PRO A 52 -5.24 6.21 -18.58
CA PRO A 52 -5.22 4.76 -18.33
C PRO A 52 -4.19 3.99 -19.17
N TRP A 53 -3.65 2.91 -18.61
CA TRP A 53 -2.72 1.98 -19.28
C TRP A 53 -3.41 0.74 -19.86
N GLY A 54 -4.74 0.64 -19.72
CA GLY A 54 -5.56 -0.43 -20.28
C GLY A 54 -5.56 -1.71 -19.44
N TYR A 55 -6.45 -2.63 -19.81
CA TYR A 55 -6.74 -3.83 -19.03
C TYR A 55 -6.87 -5.07 -19.92
N ARG A 56 -6.47 -6.21 -19.38
CA ARG A 56 -6.94 -7.53 -19.81
C ARG A 56 -7.61 -8.18 -18.61
N LYS A 57 -8.76 -8.81 -18.83
CA LYS A 57 -9.49 -9.51 -17.77
C LYS A 57 -8.60 -10.47 -17.00
N LEU A 58 -8.62 -10.35 -15.68
CA LEU A 58 -7.90 -11.24 -14.78
C LEU A 58 -8.88 -12.22 -14.12
N ASP A 59 -8.39 -13.40 -13.74
CA ASP A 59 -9.14 -14.31 -12.88
C ASP A 59 -9.16 -13.74 -11.44
N PRO A 60 -10.34 -13.42 -10.86
CA PRO A 60 -10.45 -12.95 -9.48
C PRO A 60 -9.85 -13.92 -8.46
N ALA A 61 -10.01 -15.24 -8.65
CA ALA A 61 -9.57 -16.26 -7.71
C ALA A 61 -8.04 -16.43 -7.72
N LYS A 62 -7.42 -16.52 -8.90
CA LYS A 62 -5.95 -16.45 -9.08
C LYS A 62 -5.39 -15.18 -8.44
N THR A 63 -6.03 -14.03 -8.67
CA THR A 63 -5.57 -12.74 -8.13
C THR A 63 -5.65 -12.70 -6.60
N ALA A 64 -6.73 -13.20 -6.01
CA ALA A 64 -6.89 -13.33 -4.56
C ALA A 64 -5.77 -14.17 -3.93
N ARG A 65 -5.45 -15.33 -4.53
CA ARG A 65 -4.35 -16.20 -4.08
C ARG A 65 -3.00 -15.48 -4.14
N ILE A 66 -2.69 -14.79 -5.24
CA ILE A 66 -1.42 -14.05 -5.37
C ILE A 66 -1.34 -12.93 -4.32
N ALA A 67 -2.43 -12.23 -4.03
CA ALA A 67 -2.46 -11.20 -2.99
C ALA A 67 -2.24 -11.79 -1.58
N TYR A 68 -2.84 -12.93 -1.25
CA TYR A 68 -2.56 -13.65 0.01
C TYR A 68 -1.07 -13.98 0.15
N GLU A 69 -0.45 -14.53 -0.90
CA GLU A 69 0.97 -14.90 -0.92
C GLU A 69 1.88 -13.67 -0.82
N ASN A 70 1.60 -12.62 -1.58
CA ASN A 70 2.40 -11.39 -1.62
C ASN A 70 2.27 -10.55 -0.33
N TRP A 71 1.21 -10.73 0.46
CA TRP A 71 1.09 -10.11 1.78
C TRP A 71 2.25 -10.49 2.70
N TYR A 72 2.70 -11.74 2.67
CA TYR A 72 3.84 -12.18 3.47
C TYR A 72 5.20 -11.76 2.90
N LYS A 73 5.24 -11.17 1.70
CA LYS A 73 6.46 -10.61 1.11
C LYS A 73 6.65 -9.15 1.54
N LYS A 74 5.66 -8.29 1.36
CA LYS A 74 5.74 -6.84 1.65
C LYS A 74 4.42 -6.18 2.11
N TYR A 75 3.55 -6.94 2.79
CA TYR A 75 2.30 -6.47 3.40
C TYR A 75 1.23 -5.95 2.41
N CYS A 76 0.12 -5.46 2.96
CA CYS A 76 -1.16 -5.26 2.29
C CYS A 76 -1.19 -4.39 1.03
N CYS A 77 -0.49 -3.25 1.02
CA CYS A 77 -0.52 -2.33 -0.13
C CYS A 77 0.22 -2.91 -1.33
N TYR A 78 1.47 -3.37 -1.12
CA TYR A 78 2.19 -4.14 -2.12
C TYR A 78 1.40 -5.37 -2.57
N ALA A 79 0.81 -6.13 -1.63
CA ALA A 79 0.13 -7.38 -1.91
C ALA A 79 -0.96 -7.27 -2.99
N VAL A 80 -1.87 -6.29 -2.86
CA VAL A 80 -2.95 -6.10 -3.83
C VAL A 80 -2.45 -5.45 -5.10
N ALA A 81 -1.57 -4.44 -4.98
CA ALA A 81 -1.01 -3.77 -6.15
C ALA A 81 -0.25 -4.75 -7.06
N SER A 82 0.68 -5.54 -6.50
CA SER A 82 1.42 -6.59 -7.21
C SER A 82 0.52 -7.66 -7.78
N ALA A 83 -0.46 -8.17 -7.02
CA ALA A 83 -1.36 -9.20 -7.52
C ALA A 83 -2.12 -8.80 -8.79
N ILE A 84 -2.47 -7.52 -8.95
CA ILE A 84 -3.13 -7.01 -10.16
C ILE A 84 -2.08 -6.60 -11.21
N LEU A 85 -1.13 -5.75 -10.84
CA LEU A 85 -0.21 -5.09 -11.78
C LEU A 85 0.86 -6.02 -12.36
N ASP A 86 1.33 -7.01 -11.61
CA ASP A 86 2.29 -7.98 -12.14
C ASP A 86 1.62 -8.94 -13.15
N GLN A 87 0.34 -9.29 -12.95
CA GLN A 87 -0.39 -10.05 -13.98
C GLN A 87 -0.64 -9.22 -15.25
N LEU A 88 -0.93 -7.92 -15.12
CA LEU A 88 -1.05 -7.03 -16.27
C LEU A 88 0.31 -6.79 -16.95
N ARG A 89 1.41 -6.86 -16.21
CA ARG A 89 2.76 -6.89 -16.78
C ARG A 89 2.96 -8.09 -17.70
N ASP A 90 2.53 -9.28 -17.29
CA ASP A 90 2.62 -10.49 -18.13
C ASP A 90 1.67 -10.42 -19.35
N GLU A 91 0.45 -9.89 -19.19
CA GLU A 91 -0.63 -9.93 -20.19
C GLU A 91 -0.65 -8.77 -21.20
N ILE A 92 0.00 -7.65 -20.88
CA ILE A 92 0.05 -6.39 -21.67
C ILE A 92 1.50 -5.94 -21.88
N GLY A 93 2.40 -6.19 -20.93
CA GLY A 93 3.76 -5.63 -20.93
C GLY A 93 3.71 -4.12 -20.77
N GLY A 94 4.23 -3.40 -21.76
CA GLY A 94 4.10 -1.94 -21.86
C GLY A 94 4.50 -1.19 -20.58
N PRO A 95 3.73 -0.18 -20.13
CA PRO A 95 4.12 0.66 -18.98
C PRO A 95 4.23 -0.12 -17.66
N TYR A 96 3.53 -1.24 -17.51
CA TYR A 96 3.61 -2.10 -16.32
C TYR A 96 5.00 -2.71 -16.11
N ASN A 97 5.79 -2.93 -17.19
CA ASN A 97 7.17 -3.41 -17.10
C ASN A 97 8.09 -2.43 -16.33
N ASN A 98 7.83 -1.13 -16.42
CA ASN A 98 8.68 -0.09 -15.86
C ASN A 98 8.21 0.39 -14.47
N LEU A 99 7.14 -0.20 -13.91
CA LEU A 99 6.58 0.21 -12.63
C LEU A 99 7.24 -0.54 -11.45
N PRO A 100 7.98 0.14 -10.55
CA PRO A 100 8.61 -0.47 -9.38
C PRO A 100 7.58 -0.69 -8.26
N VAL A 101 6.76 -1.74 -8.39
CA VAL A 101 5.63 -2.05 -7.49
C VAL A 101 6.08 -2.21 -6.03
N GLU A 102 7.34 -2.60 -5.77
CA GLU A 102 7.94 -2.67 -4.44
C GLU A 102 7.85 -1.36 -3.66
N ALA A 103 7.84 -0.21 -4.35
CA ALA A 103 7.68 1.10 -3.73
C ALA A 103 6.39 1.19 -2.91
N PHE A 104 5.32 0.50 -3.32
CA PHE A 104 4.01 0.52 -2.67
C PHE A 104 3.98 -0.18 -1.30
N ALA A 105 5.06 -0.86 -0.90
CA ALA A 105 5.22 -1.44 0.44
C ALA A 105 5.07 -0.40 1.57
N PHE A 106 5.27 0.89 1.29
CA PHE A 106 5.04 1.97 2.27
C PHE A 106 3.60 1.95 2.84
N GLY A 107 2.60 1.55 2.05
CA GLY A 107 1.20 1.51 2.46
C GLY A 107 0.86 0.54 3.60
N GLN A 108 1.83 -0.26 4.06
CA GLN A 108 1.67 -1.19 5.18
C GLN A 108 1.20 -0.50 6.47
N GLY A 109 0.41 -1.22 7.29
CA GLY A 109 -0.04 -0.73 8.60
C GLY A 109 -0.89 0.55 8.54
N GLY A 110 -1.45 0.88 7.37
CA GLY A 110 -2.09 2.17 7.13
C GLY A 110 -1.07 3.31 6.95
N MET A 111 -0.18 3.12 5.98
CA MET A 111 0.81 4.06 5.42
C MET A 111 2.20 4.21 6.07
N ALA A 112 2.38 3.77 7.32
CA ALA A 112 3.68 3.48 7.96
C ALA A 112 3.45 2.98 9.40
N GLY A 113 2.42 2.16 9.61
CA GLY A 113 1.90 1.86 10.95
C GLY A 113 0.99 2.93 11.56
N TRP A 114 0.70 4.03 10.87
CA TRP A 114 -0.21 5.11 11.32
C TRP A 114 -1.67 4.69 11.52
N GLY A 115 -2.09 3.51 11.04
CA GLY A 115 -3.45 3.03 11.20
C GLY A 115 -4.51 3.79 10.39
N ALA A 116 -4.09 4.61 9.41
CA ALA A 116 -4.94 5.41 8.53
C ALA A 116 -5.69 4.54 7.49
N MET A 117 -5.84 4.94 6.22
CA MET A 117 -6.48 4.11 5.19
C MET A 117 -5.89 2.68 5.17
N CYS A 118 -6.72 1.64 5.10
CA CYS A 118 -6.23 0.27 5.00
C CYS A 118 -5.36 0.11 3.74
N GLY A 119 -4.09 -0.27 3.91
CA GLY A 119 -3.14 -0.37 2.80
C GLY A 119 -3.61 -1.29 1.67
N THR A 120 -4.43 -2.29 1.98
CA THR A 120 -5.11 -3.14 1.01
C THR A 120 -5.96 -2.34 0.00
N LEU A 121 -6.72 -1.34 0.48
CA LEU A 121 -7.51 -0.42 -0.35
C LEU A 121 -6.60 0.54 -1.14
N THR A 122 -5.51 1.00 -0.53
CA THR A 122 -4.50 1.82 -1.22
C THR A 122 -3.87 1.08 -2.39
N GLY A 123 -3.52 -0.20 -2.22
CA GLY A 123 -2.96 -1.04 -3.28
C GLY A 123 -3.95 -1.30 -4.41
N ALA A 124 -5.22 -1.55 -4.08
CA ALA A 124 -6.29 -1.67 -5.07
C ALA A 124 -6.49 -0.37 -5.85
N GLY A 125 -6.52 0.78 -5.16
CA GLY A 125 -6.72 2.08 -5.81
C GLY A 125 -5.57 2.49 -6.72
N LEU A 126 -4.33 2.26 -6.30
CA LEU A 126 -3.16 2.43 -7.18
C LEU A 126 -3.33 1.60 -8.46
N ALA A 127 -3.68 0.32 -8.35
CA ALA A 127 -3.88 -0.55 -9.50
C ALA A 127 -5.04 -0.08 -10.40
N MET A 128 -6.19 0.24 -9.82
CA MET A 128 -7.37 0.73 -10.56
C MET A 128 -7.09 2.05 -11.30
N SER A 129 -6.39 3.00 -10.67
CA SER A 129 -6.01 4.26 -11.32
C SER A 129 -5.02 4.05 -12.47
N PHE A 130 -4.04 3.14 -12.35
CA PHE A 130 -3.18 2.80 -13.49
C PHE A 130 -3.98 2.19 -14.65
N VAL A 131 -4.93 1.30 -14.34
CA VAL A 131 -5.73 0.58 -15.34
C VAL A 131 -6.73 1.47 -16.06
N ALA A 132 -7.55 2.23 -15.31
CA ALA A 132 -8.77 2.88 -15.79
C ALA A 132 -8.82 4.40 -15.49
N GLY A 133 -7.74 5.00 -14.97
CA GLY A 133 -7.68 6.44 -14.70
C GLY A 133 -8.79 6.90 -13.75
N LYS A 134 -9.61 7.87 -14.20
CA LYS A 134 -10.73 8.44 -13.41
C LYS A 134 -11.80 7.41 -13.08
N GLU A 135 -12.15 6.53 -14.02
CA GLU A 135 -13.13 5.45 -13.79
C GLU A 135 -12.58 4.43 -12.76
N GLY A 136 -11.26 4.32 -12.68
CA GLY A 136 -10.55 3.65 -11.59
C GLY A 136 -10.81 4.26 -10.21
N GLU A 137 -10.80 5.59 -10.09
CA GLU A 137 -11.13 6.29 -8.84
C GLU A 137 -12.60 6.11 -8.43
N GLU A 138 -13.50 5.99 -9.41
CA GLU A 138 -14.93 5.70 -9.19
C GLU A 138 -15.11 4.28 -8.64
N MET A 139 -14.47 3.28 -9.26
CA MET A 139 -14.42 1.89 -8.76
C MET A 139 -13.84 1.79 -7.33
N VAL A 140 -12.89 2.66 -6.96
CA VAL A 140 -12.33 2.72 -5.60
C VAL A 140 -13.37 3.16 -4.58
N ASN A 141 -14.30 4.06 -4.90
CA ASN A 141 -15.37 4.46 -3.98
C ASN A 141 -16.30 3.28 -3.67
N ASP A 142 -16.74 2.56 -4.71
CA ASP A 142 -17.57 1.36 -4.55
C ASP A 142 -16.83 0.27 -3.74
N LEU A 143 -15.53 0.06 -4.00
CA LEU A 143 -14.69 -0.89 -3.26
C LEU A 143 -14.51 -0.50 -1.78
N ILE A 144 -14.34 0.79 -1.49
CA ILE A 144 -14.25 1.33 -0.12
C ILE A 144 -15.57 1.12 0.65
N VAL A 145 -16.72 1.37 0.01
CA VAL A 145 -18.03 1.15 0.63
C VAL A 145 -18.28 -0.34 0.86
N TRP A 146 -17.99 -1.19 -0.12
CA TRP A 146 -18.06 -2.65 0.03
C TRP A 146 -17.19 -3.13 1.20
N TYR A 147 -15.92 -2.71 1.27
CA TYR A 147 -14.99 -3.07 2.34
C TYR A 147 -15.49 -2.68 3.74
N GLY A 148 -16.12 -1.50 3.84
CA GLY A 148 -16.70 -1.03 5.10
C GLY A 148 -17.86 -1.90 5.59
N ASN A 149 -18.62 -2.49 4.66
CA ASN A 149 -19.89 -3.17 4.95
C ASN A 149 -19.78 -4.70 4.91
N ALA A 150 -18.78 -5.28 4.23
CA ALA A 150 -18.62 -6.72 4.08
C ALA A 150 -18.08 -7.39 5.36
N GLU A 151 -18.62 -8.56 5.70
CA GLU A 151 -18.10 -9.43 6.77
C GLU A 151 -16.80 -10.10 6.31
N LEU A 152 -15.65 -9.53 6.69
CA LEU A 152 -14.32 -9.94 6.24
C LEU A 152 -13.48 -10.56 7.38
N PRO A 153 -12.58 -11.52 7.09
CA PRO A 153 -12.24 -12.06 5.77
C PRO A 153 -13.13 -13.21 5.28
N VAL A 154 -13.29 -13.34 3.96
CA VAL A 154 -14.02 -14.45 3.32
C VAL A 154 -13.06 -15.51 2.76
N PHE A 155 -11.93 -15.08 2.19
CA PHE A 155 -10.93 -15.93 1.55
C PHE A 155 -10.38 -17.00 2.50
N ARG A 156 -10.39 -18.26 2.04
CA ARG A 156 -9.85 -19.42 2.77
C ARG A 156 -8.62 -19.96 2.01
N PRO A 157 -7.38 -19.68 2.48
CA PRO A 157 -6.20 -20.27 1.87
C PRO A 157 -6.18 -21.78 2.09
N ALA A 158 -5.62 -22.53 1.13
CA ALA A 158 -5.42 -23.97 1.26
C ALA A 158 -4.48 -24.33 2.43
N THR A 159 -3.46 -23.49 2.66
CA THR A 159 -2.51 -23.62 3.77
C THR A 159 -2.50 -22.32 4.59
N PRO A 160 -3.41 -22.17 5.57
CA PRO A 160 -3.43 -20.99 6.44
C PRO A 160 -2.20 -20.94 7.34
N LYS A 161 -1.68 -19.74 7.63
CA LYS A 161 -0.53 -19.56 8.54
C LYS A 161 -0.92 -19.35 10.00
N ALA A 162 -2.21 -19.13 10.26
CA ALA A 162 -2.84 -19.21 11.58
C ALA A 162 -4.30 -19.65 11.43
N ILE A 163 -4.87 -20.20 12.50
CA ILE A 163 -6.32 -20.40 12.57
C ILE A 163 -6.96 -19.09 13.01
N ILE A 164 -8.08 -18.73 12.37
CA ILE A 164 -8.94 -17.61 12.76
C ILE A 164 -10.39 -18.04 12.64
N CYS A 165 -11.23 -17.57 13.54
CA CYS A 165 -12.62 -18.00 13.70
C CYS A 165 -13.62 -16.88 13.35
N GLN A 166 -13.23 -15.62 13.44
CA GLN A 166 -14.13 -14.47 13.33
C GLN A 166 -14.02 -13.75 11.98
N VAL A 167 -15.16 -13.22 11.57
CA VAL A 167 -15.30 -12.19 10.52
C VAL A 167 -15.96 -10.94 11.13
N ASN A 168 -15.77 -9.78 10.52
CA ASN A 168 -16.51 -8.57 10.90
C ASN A 168 -16.65 -7.58 9.74
N ALA A 169 -17.78 -6.89 9.67
CA ALA A 169 -17.87 -5.60 9.01
C ALA A 169 -17.00 -4.57 9.76
N ALA A 170 -16.13 -3.87 9.03
CA ALA A 170 -15.26 -2.86 9.63
C ALA A 170 -16.04 -1.58 10.02
N GLY A 171 -17.07 -1.23 9.25
CA GLY A 171 -17.78 0.05 9.31
C GLY A 171 -16.92 1.27 8.92
N SER A 172 -15.69 1.04 8.43
CA SER A 172 -14.71 2.10 8.15
C SER A 172 -13.59 1.58 7.23
N PRO A 173 -13.06 2.39 6.29
CA PRO A 173 -11.84 2.07 5.54
C PRO A 173 -10.56 2.20 6.38
N LEU A 174 -10.64 2.69 7.62
CA LEU A 174 -9.47 2.91 8.46
C LEU A 174 -8.93 1.59 9.04
N CYS A 175 -7.63 1.39 8.87
CA CYS A 175 -6.89 0.20 9.26
C CYS A 175 -7.02 -0.07 10.76
N HIS A 176 -6.84 0.94 11.62
CA HIS A 176 -6.95 0.76 13.07
C HIS A 176 -8.37 0.38 13.52
N ILE A 177 -9.41 0.92 12.88
CA ILE A 177 -10.81 0.54 13.16
C ILE A 177 -11.10 -0.88 12.67
N SER A 178 -10.73 -1.20 11.43
CA SER A 178 -10.95 -2.51 10.82
C SER A 178 -10.24 -3.63 11.60
N VAL A 179 -8.94 -3.46 11.84
CA VAL A 179 -8.12 -4.45 12.55
C VAL A 179 -8.47 -4.46 14.04
N GLY A 180 -8.65 -3.30 14.68
CA GLY A 180 -8.99 -3.20 16.11
C GLY A 180 -10.32 -3.84 16.48
N LYS A 181 -11.39 -3.60 15.70
CA LYS A 181 -12.69 -4.27 15.90
C LYS A 181 -12.58 -5.78 15.75
N TRP A 182 -11.86 -6.24 14.72
CA TRP A 182 -11.66 -7.66 14.48
C TRP A 182 -10.87 -8.34 15.61
N MET A 183 -9.72 -7.78 16.00
CA MET A 183 -8.88 -8.29 17.07
C MET A 183 -9.62 -8.38 18.40
N LYS A 184 -10.47 -7.40 18.72
CA LYS A 184 -11.35 -7.46 19.90
C LYS A 184 -12.35 -8.62 19.84
N LYS A 185 -12.83 -8.99 18.65
CA LYS A 185 -13.80 -10.09 18.45
C LYS A 185 -13.12 -11.47 18.48
N GLU A 186 -11.90 -11.56 17.97
CA GLU A 186 -11.06 -12.78 17.98
C GLU A 186 -10.28 -12.96 19.30
N GLU A 187 -10.28 -11.94 20.18
CA GLU A 187 -9.55 -11.90 21.46
C GLU A 187 -8.02 -12.00 21.34
N VAL A 188 -7.45 -11.45 20.25
CA VAL A 188 -6.00 -11.50 19.95
C VAL A 188 -5.30 -10.13 19.95
N GLY A 189 -3.99 -10.13 20.21
CA GLY A 189 -3.16 -8.91 20.19
C GLY A 189 -2.67 -8.49 18.80
N MET A 190 -2.14 -7.26 18.69
CA MET A 190 -1.65 -6.72 17.41
C MET A 190 -0.53 -7.53 16.78
N GLU A 191 0.37 -8.14 17.54
CA GLU A 191 1.48 -8.94 16.98
C GLU A 191 1.18 -10.41 16.73
N SER A 192 -0.07 -10.84 16.97
CA SER A 192 -0.55 -12.21 16.76
C SER A 192 -0.37 -12.71 15.31
N ALA A 193 -0.22 -14.03 15.16
CA ALA A 193 -0.18 -14.68 13.85
C ALA A 193 -1.56 -14.60 13.17
N GLU A 194 -2.61 -14.66 13.99
CA GLU A 194 -4.03 -14.54 13.71
C GLU A 194 -4.37 -13.20 13.05
N ARG A 195 -3.88 -12.07 13.59
CA ARG A 195 -4.01 -10.75 12.93
C ARG A 195 -3.29 -10.73 11.60
N LYS A 196 -2.08 -11.28 11.52
CA LYS A 196 -1.26 -11.31 10.29
C LYS A 196 -1.97 -12.12 9.20
N GLU A 197 -2.50 -13.29 9.54
CA GLU A 197 -3.36 -14.13 8.71
C GLU A 197 -4.63 -13.40 8.25
N ARG A 198 -5.38 -12.78 9.16
CA ARG A 198 -6.57 -12.00 8.80
C ARG A 198 -6.25 -10.88 7.82
N CYS A 199 -5.18 -10.12 8.05
CA CYS A 199 -4.75 -9.07 7.13
C CYS A 199 -4.32 -9.60 5.75
N ALA A 200 -3.75 -10.81 5.67
CA ALA A 200 -3.44 -11.46 4.40
C ALA A 200 -4.69 -11.93 3.66
N ARG A 201 -5.67 -12.53 4.35
CA ARG A 201 -6.96 -12.93 3.75
C ARG A 201 -7.77 -11.71 3.30
N VAL A 202 -7.83 -10.64 4.09
CA VAL A 202 -8.45 -9.37 3.69
C VAL A 202 -7.78 -8.77 2.45
N ALA A 203 -6.47 -8.97 2.26
CA ALA A 203 -5.79 -8.57 1.02
C ALA A 203 -6.24 -9.41 -0.19
N ALA A 204 -6.45 -10.71 -0.01
CA ALA A 204 -7.03 -11.57 -1.02
C ALA A 204 -8.49 -11.18 -1.37
N ASP A 205 -9.32 -10.92 -0.37
CA ASP A 205 -10.73 -10.52 -0.54
C ASP A 205 -10.87 -9.22 -1.35
N VAL A 206 -10.07 -8.20 -1.03
CA VAL A 206 -10.10 -6.92 -1.75
C VAL A 206 -9.50 -7.07 -3.15
N ALA A 207 -8.45 -7.88 -3.33
CA ALA A 207 -7.90 -8.14 -4.66
C ALA A 207 -8.91 -8.88 -5.56
N PHE A 208 -9.66 -9.84 -5.00
CA PHE A 208 -10.79 -10.49 -5.68
C PHE A 208 -11.84 -9.45 -6.11
N GLN A 209 -12.34 -8.65 -5.17
CA GLN A 209 -13.39 -7.68 -5.45
C GLN A 209 -12.93 -6.57 -6.41
N ALA A 210 -11.67 -6.15 -6.32
CA ALA A 210 -11.07 -5.20 -7.26
C ALA A 210 -11.09 -5.73 -8.70
N VAL A 211 -10.74 -7.01 -8.90
CA VAL A 211 -10.82 -7.65 -10.22
C VAL A 211 -12.26 -7.87 -10.68
N ILE A 212 -13.22 -8.14 -9.78
CA ILE A 212 -14.64 -8.18 -10.14
C ILE A 212 -15.12 -6.83 -10.70
N LEU A 213 -14.69 -5.71 -10.09
CA LEU A 213 -15.02 -4.36 -10.58
C LEU A 213 -14.35 -4.06 -11.92
N LEU A 214 -13.04 -4.32 -12.04
CA LEU A 214 -12.28 -4.12 -13.28
C LEU A 214 -12.78 -4.98 -14.44
N ASN A 215 -13.16 -6.24 -14.20
CA ASN A 215 -13.74 -7.12 -15.22
C ASN A 215 -15.08 -6.58 -15.74
N LYS A 216 -15.95 -6.08 -14.85
CA LYS A 216 -17.22 -5.45 -15.25
C LYS A 216 -17.02 -4.17 -16.02
N TRP A 217 -16.08 -3.33 -15.61
CA TRP A 217 -15.72 -2.11 -16.34
C TRP A 217 -15.22 -2.44 -17.75
N ALA A 218 -14.40 -3.49 -17.89
CA ALA A 218 -13.93 -3.97 -19.20
C ALA A 218 -15.02 -4.59 -20.09
N ASP A 219 -16.16 -5.00 -19.51
CA ASP A 219 -17.35 -5.45 -20.25
C ASP A 219 -18.31 -4.30 -20.62
N GLY A 220 -18.13 -3.10 -20.04
CA GLY A 220 -19.12 -2.03 -20.09
C GLY A 220 -20.27 -2.19 -19.08
N ASP A 221 -20.21 -3.20 -18.22
CA ASP A 221 -21.20 -3.55 -17.18
C ASP A 221 -20.94 -2.86 -15.82
N TYR A 222 -20.02 -1.88 -15.77
CA TYR A 222 -19.76 -1.09 -14.56
C TYR A 222 -20.56 0.21 -14.55
N GLU A 223 -21.43 0.34 -13.56
CA GLU A 223 -22.05 1.59 -13.17
C GLU A 223 -21.56 1.97 -11.76
N MET A 224 -21.09 3.22 -11.60
CA MET A 224 -20.70 3.77 -10.30
C MET A 224 -21.90 3.84 -9.36
N ARG A 225 -21.80 3.19 -8.20
CA ARG A 225 -22.95 3.03 -7.29
C ARG A 225 -22.92 3.98 -6.10
N GLN A 226 -21.74 4.44 -5.70
CA GLN A 226 -21.53 5.15 -4.44
C GLN A 226 -20.68 6.40 -4.64
N ASP A 227 -21.24 7.54 -4.27
CA ASP A 227 -20.45 8.76 -4.13
C ASP A 227 -19.48 8.68 -2.93
N SER A 228 -18.46 9.51 -2.96
CA SER A 228 -17.57 9.79 -1.84
C SER A 228 -18.37 10.12 -0.58
N ARG A 229 -18.18 9.36 0.50
CA ARG A 229 -18.92 9.55 1.77
C ARG A 229 -18.73 10.94 2.39
N SER A 230 -17.67 11.66 2.05
CA SER A 230 -17.50 13.07 2.42
C SER A 230 -18.64 13.93 1.85
N GLN A 231 -18.94 13.81 0.56
CA GLN A 231 -20.02 14.56 -0.09
C GLN A 231 -21.39 14.17 0.47
N ALA A 232 -21.61 12.90 0.82
CA ALA A 232 -22.81 12.45 1.52
C ALA A 232 -23.00 13.06 2.93
N HIS A 233 -21.95 13.64 3.52
CA HIS A 233 -21.98 14.37 4.79
C HIS A 233 -21.81 15.90 4.62
N GLY A 234 -21.98 16.44 3.41
CA GLY A 234 -21.81 17.88 3.13
C GLY A 234 -20.36 18.37 3.21
N ILE A 235 -19.40 17.49 3.48
CA ILE A 235 -17.98 17.81 3.49
C ILE A 235 -17.50 17.77 2.04
N ALA A 236 -16.89 18.86 1.56
CA ALA A 236 -16.33 18.94 0.22
C ALA A 236 -15.17 17.94 0.00
N GLY A 237 -15.51 16.70 -0.32
CA GLY A 237 -14.60 15.74 -0.93
C GLY A 237 -14.19 16.30 -2.28
N ARG A 238 -12.97 16.86 -2.36
CA ARG A 238 -12.46 17.59 -3.54
C ARG A 238 -12.46 16.71 -4.80
N ARG A 239 -13.58 16.73 -5.55
CA ARG A 239 -13.68 16.23 -6.93
C ARG A 239 -13.60 17.38 -7.96
N GLY A 240 -13.40 18.61 -7.49
CA GLY A 240 -12.98 19.77 -8.28
C GLY A 240 -12.49 20.92 -7.39
N CYS A 241 -11.53 21.71 -7.87
CA CYS A 241 -10.97 22.85 -7.13
C CYS A 241 -11.97 23.99 -6.84
N MET A 242 -13.17 23.95 -7.43
CA MET A 242 -14.20 24.98 -7.28
C MET A 242 -15.31 24.62 -6.25
N GLN A 243 -15.19 23.51 -5.52
CA GLN A 243 -16.16 23.09 -4.49
C GLN A 243 -15.77 23.57 -3.08
N CYS A 244 -15.25 24.80 -2.95
CA CYS A 244 -14.78 25.36 -1.68
C CYS A 244 -15.35 26.76 -1.43
N ASP A 245 -16.67 26.88 -1.31
CA ASP A 245 -17.31 27.95 -0.54
C ASP A 245 -17.27 27.56 0.95
N GLY A 246 -16.23 28.03 1.65
CA GLY A 246 -15.89 27.64 3.02
C GLY A 246 -16.84 28.14 4.12
N SER A 247 -18.14 27.92 3.97
CA SER A 247 -19.20 28.33 4.91
C SER A 247 -19.68 27.20 5.85
N GLY A 248 -19.34 25.94 5.55
CA GLY A 248 -19.94 24.75 6.17
C GLY A 248 -19.02 23.89 7.05
N VAL A 249 -18.16 24.49 7.87
CA VAL A 249 -17.37 23.74 8.88
C VAL A 249 -17.56 24.37 10.27
N SER A 250 -18.36 23.71 11.10
CA SER A 250 -18.62 24.01 12.53
C SER A 250 -18.41 22.76 13.36
#